data_AF-A0A7C6B0C4-F1
#
_entry.id   AF-A0A7C6B0C4-F1
#
_cell.length_a   1.000
_cell.length_b   1.000
_cell.length_c   1.000
_cell.angle_alpha   90.00
_cell.angle_beta   90.00
_cell.angle_gamma   90.00
#
_symmetry.space_group_name_H-M   'P 1'
#
loop_
_entity.id
_entity.type
_entity.pdbx_description
1 polymer ?
#
loop_
_entity_poly.entity_id
_entity_poly.type
_entity_poly.pdbx_seq_one_letter_code
_entity_poly.pdbx_strand_id
1 'polypeptide(L)'
;MSSAGLQNLSSRLLPIYCATCLSVLIIFLAHVELNAAEVLFRWDFEPQQAAAAGETISVMPDGWQPAQGPGLTVERTPDRGWALHVSIPSGSPQHRNIRFAIPADRVRGKRLRVSANIKAKGVSEPPRPWNGIKCMLQIVASGETQWPQQNLPGGDFDWRRAMFLAAIPADVQQVFLILGLENVSGDVWFDDVTIEDVGTRQKPPSLENQPVFKGHNLPRLRGAMIGPKVTNEDLLEFGQTWKANHIRWQLIWGGFPRSPADQVGVKEYRQWLESALARLDEALPVCRQAGIMVTVDLHTPPGGRNRASECRMFE
;
A
#
# COMPACT_ATOMS: atom_id res chain seq x y z
N MET A 1 28.89 2.37 -88.21
CA MET A 1 28.25 1.50 -89.22
C MET A 1 28.63 0.07 -88.90
N SER A 2 27.63 -0.84 -88.99
CA SER A 2 27.70 -2.30 -88.76
C SER A 2 27.88 -2.73 -87.29
N SER A 3 26.84 -3.13 -86.55
CA SER A 3 25.96 -4.33 -86.68
C SER A 3 26.75 -5.63 -86.43
N ALA A 4 26.24 -6.70 -85.83
CA ALA A 4 25.03 -7.08 -85.07
C ALA A 4 25.41 -8.44 -84.44
N GLY A 5 25.07 -8.73 -83.18
CA GLY A 5 23.92 -9.58 -82.84
C GLY A 5 24.40 -10.61 -81.79
N LEU A 6 23.92 -10.53 -80.55
CA LEU A 6 22.71 -11.19 -80.02
C LEU A 6 22.78 -12.72 -80.14
N GLN A 7 23.01 -13.39 -79.00
CA GLN A 7 21.95 -14.16 -78.36
C GLN A 7 22.12 -14.14 -76.84
N ASN A 8 20.97 -13.99 -76.19
CA ASN A 8 20.68 -13.75 -74.79
C ASN A 8 19.65 -14.82 -74.39
N LEU A 9 19.19 -14.78 -73.13
CA LEU A 9 18.19 -15.62 -72.44
C LEU A 9 18.80 -16.83 -71.73
N SER A 10 18.61 -17.04 -70.42
CA SER A 10 17.59 -16.62 -69.46
C SER A 10 18.09 -17.10 -68.08
N SER A 11 17.86 -16.54 -66.88
CA SER A 11 17.02 -15.48 -66.31
C SER A 11 17.58 -15.23 -64.88
N ARG A 12 17.92 -13.99 -64.50
CA ARG A 12 17.17 -13.11 -63.55
C ARG A 12 16.74 -13.83 -62.26
N LEU A 13 17.14 -13.39 -61.07
CA LEU A 13 16.80 -12.08 -60.49
C LEU A 13 17.85 -11.56 -59.48
N LEU A 14 17.90 -10.22 -59.44
CA LEU A 14 18.84 -9.33 -58.76
C LEU A 14 18.46 -9.02 -57.28
N PRO A 15 19.34 -8.33 -56.53
CA PRO A 15 19.38 -8.13 -55.08
C PRO A 15 18.89 -6.75 -54.65
N ILE A 16 18.73 -6.50 -53.34
CA ILE A 16 18.72 -5.13 -52.77
C ILE A 16 19.41 -5.07 -51.40
N TYR A 17 20.56 -4.38 -51.41
CA TYR A 17 21.16 -3.42 -50.46
C TYR A 17 20.79 -3.34 -48.97
N CYS A 18 21.86 -3.16 -48.16
CA CYS A 18 22.11 -2.04 -47.23
C CYS A 18 22.44 -2.51 -45.79
N ALA A 19 23.73 -2.55 -45.44
CA ALA A 19 24.20 -2.77 -44.07
C ALA A 19 25.00 -1.54 -43.60
N THR A 20 24.42 -0.78 -42.68
CA THR A 20 25.08 0.28 -41.92
C THR A 20 25.06 -0.06 -40.43
N CYS A 21 26.18 0.23 -39.77
CA CYS A 21 26.37 0.46 -38.33
C CYS A 21 25.95 -0.64 -37.33
N LEU A 22 26.96 -1.26 -36.70
CA LEU A 22 26.82 -1.75 -35.33
C LEU A 22 28.11 -1.50 -34.54
N SER A 23 28.20 -0.31 -33.93
CA SER A 23 29.17 0.00 -32.88
C SER A 23 28.72 -0.68 -31.59
N VAL A 24 29.57 -1.56 -31.06
CA VAL A 24 29.33 -2.32 -29.82
C VAL A 24 29.36 -1.38 -28.62
N LEU A 25 28.18 -1.06 -28.09
CA LEU A 25 28.01 -0.39 -26.80
C LEU A 25 28.10 -1.47 -25.70
N ILE A 26 29.26 -1.60 -25.06
CA ILE A 26 29.41 -2.39 -23.84
C ILE A 26 28.70 -1.63 -22.71
N ILE A 27 27.42 -1.95 -22.51
CA ILE A 27 26.68 -1.52 -21.32
C ILE A 27 27.16 -2.40 -20.17
N PHE A 28 27.90 -1.83 -19.22
CA PHE A 28 28.06 -2.38 -17.88
C PHE A 28 26.68 -2.40 -17.21
N LEU A 29 25.93 -3.49 -17.41
CA LEU A 29 24.80 -3.84 -16.57
C LEU A 29 25.36 -4.26 -15.20
N ALA A 30 25.53 -3.28 -14.32
CA ALA A 30 25.57 -3.53 -12.90
C ALA A 30 24.30 -4.33 -12.58
N HIS A 31 24.48 -5.61 -12.25
CA HIS A 31 23.42 -6.45 -11.75
C HIS A 31 23.02 -5.87 -10.40
N VAL A 32 22.03 -4.96 -10.41
CA VAL A 32 21.16 -4.83 -9.25
C VAL A 32 20.35 -6.11 -9.26
N GLU A 33 20.83 -7.12 -8.53
CA GLU A 33 19.96 -8.19 -8.07
C GLU A 33 18.84 -7.48 -7.29
N LEU A 34 17.71 -7.25 -7.96
CA LEU A 34 16.44 -7.09 -7.29
C LEU A 34 16.27 -8.40 -6.51
N ASN A 35 16.69 -8.41 -5.25
CA ASN A 35 16.45 -9.53 -4.35
C ASN A 35 14.94 -9.81 -4.40
N ALA A 36 14.56 -10.87 -5.12
CA ALA A 36 13.20 -11.35 -5.13
C ALA A 36 12.84 -11.66 -3.68
N ALA A 37 11.64 -11.26 -3.25
CA ALA A 37 11.20 -11.49 -1.88
C ALA A 37 11.30 -13.00 -1.56
N GLU A 38 11.96 -13.36 -0.46
CA GLU A 38 12.11 -14.77 -0.06
C GLU A 38 10.75 -15.27 0.44
N VAL A 39 10.19 -16.30 -0.20
CA VAL A 39 8.95 -16.93 0.27
C VAL A 39 9.25 -17.76 1.52
N LEU A 40 8.78 -17.29 2.68
CA LEU A 40 9.01 -17.96 3.96
C LEU A 40 7.97 -19.04 4.25
N PHE A 41 6.76 -18.84 3.74
CA PHE A 41 5.60 -19.70 3.91
C PHE A 41 4.67 -19.56 2.71
N ARG A 42 4.19 -20.70 2.21
CA ARG A 42 3.11 -20.78 1.23
C ARG A 42 2.18 -21.92 1.61
N TRP A 43 0.88 -21.68 1.49
CA TRP A 43 -0.15 -22.69 1.73
C TRP A 43 -1.34 -22.48 0.80
N ASP A 44 -1.71 -23.52 0.05
CA ASP A 44 -2.82 -23.57 -0.91
C ASP A 44 -3.97 -24.49 -0.44
N PHE A 45 -3.85 -25.07 0.77
CA PHE A 45 -4.84 -25.99 1.36
C PHE A 45 -5.12 -27.26 0.55
N GLU A 46 -4.30 -27.57 -0.45
CA GLU A 46 -4.37 -28.83 -1.17
C GLU A 46 -4.03 -29.99 -0.22
N PRO A 47 -4.86 -31.06 -0.18
CA PRO A 47 -4.60 -32.20 0.69
C PRO A 47 -3.35 -32.96 0.22
N GLN A 48 -2.51 -33.37 1.17
CA GLN A 48 -1.28 -34.12 0.88
C GLN A 48 -1.54 -35.52 0.33
N GLN A 49 -2.76 -36.04 0.45
CA GLN A 49 -3.21 -37.33 -0.08
C GLN A 49 -4.46 -37.14 -0.92
N ALA A 50 -4.71 -38.06 -1.86
CA ALA A 50 -5.88 -37.99 -2.73
C ALA A 50 -7.18 -38.01 -1.91
N ALA A 51 -7.89 -36.89 -1.91
CA ALA A 51 -9.22 -36.75 -1.34
C ALA A 51 -10.29 -37.05 -2.41
N ALA A 52 -11.39 -37.67 -2.00
CA ALA A 52 -12.49 -38.03 -2.90
C ALA A 52 -13.25 -36.78 -3.38
N ALA A 53 -13.91 -36.87 -4.54
CA ALA A 53 -14.71 -35.78 -5.07
C ALA A 53 -15.89 -35.46 -4.12
N GLY A 54 -15.98 -34.21 -3.66
CA GLY A 54 -17.03 -33.76 -2.73
C GLY A 54 -16.68 -33.92 -1.24
N GLU A 55 -15.44 -34.28 -0.93
CA GLU A 55 -14.97 -34.42 0.45
C GLU A 55 -14.73 -33.06 1.11
N THR A 56 -15.13 -32.94 2.37
CA THR A 56 -14.84 -31.83 3.26
C THR A 56 -13.92 -32.35 4.35
N ILE A 57 -12.76 -31.73 4.53
CA ILE A 57 -11.76 -32.14 5.52
C ILE A 57 -11.93 -31.27 6.77
N SER A 58 -12.37 -31.88 7.87
CA SER A 58 -12.53 -31.20 9.16
C SER A 58 -11.25 -31.16 10.00
N VAL A 59 -10.26 -31.99 9.66
CA VAL A 59 -8.95 -32.02 10.33
C VAL A 59 -8.04 -31.02 9.65
N MET A 60 -7.58 -30.02 10.40
CA MET A 60 -6.71 -28.99 9.86
C MET A 60 -5.31 -29.54 9.55
N PRO A 61 -4.62 -29.01 8.53
CA PRO A 61 -3.28 -29.47 8.21
C PRO A 61 -2.27 -29.21 9.33
N ASP A 62 -1.18 -29.98 9.35
CA ASP A 62 -0.14 -29.90 10.37
C ASP A 62 0.39 -28.47 10.57
N GLY A 63 0.59 -28.11 11.84
CA GLY A 63 1.07 -26.78 12.26
C GLY A 63 -0.02 -25.72 12.38
N TRP A 64 -1.19 -25.93 11.79
CA TRP A 64 -2.34 -25.07 12.01
C TRP A 64 -3.08 -25.43 13.31
N GLN A 65 -3.52 -24.40 14.03
CA GLN A 65 -4.15 -24.52 15.34
C GLN A 65 -5.58 -23.93 15.26
N PRO A 66 -6.62 -24.76 15.03
CA PRO A 66 -7.99 -24.29 14.94
C PRO A 66 -8.53 -23.87 16.31
N ALA A 67 -9.37 -22.83 16.32
CA ALA A 67 -10.23 -22.53 17.46
C ALA A 67 -11.23 -23.67 17.69
N GLN A 68 -11.67 -23.84 18.94
CA GLN A 68 -12.62 -24.89 19.30
C GLN A 68 -14.01 -24.68 18.70
N GLY A 69 -14.65 -25.77 18.31
CA GLY A 69 -16.03 -25.82 17.80
C GLY A 69 -16.14 -25.94 16.27
N PRO A 70 -17.36 -26.10 15.72
CA PRO A 70 -17.60 -26.35 14.30
C PRO A 70 -17.38 -25.11 13.42
N GLY A 71 -17.34 -25.28 12.09
CA GLY A 71 -17.25 -24.17 11.14
C GLY A 71 -15.82 -23.83 10.68
N LEU A 72 -14.90 -24.78 10.81
CA LEU A 72 -13.58 -24.75 10.17
C LEU A 72 -13.43 -26.04 9.37
N THR A 73 -13.31 -25.90 8.05
CA THR A 73 -13.18 -27.03 7.12
C THR A 73 -12.24 -26.64 5.99
N VAL A 74 -11.66 -27.64 5.33
CA VAL A 74 -10.98 -27.48 4.04
C VAL A 74 -11.86 -28.15 3.00
N GLU A 75 -12.29 -27.40 1.99
CA GLU A 75 -13.24 -27.89 0.98
C GLU A 75 -12.84 -27.50 -0.43
N ARG A 76 -13.31 -28.29 -1.40
CA ARG A 76 -13.05 -28.04 -2.81
C ARG A 76 -14.00 -26.97 -3.35
N THR A 77 -13.41 -25.91 -3.89
CA THR A 77 -14.10 -24.83 -4.59
C THR A 77 -14.04 -25.06 -6.10
N PRO A 78 -15.07 -24.66 -6.86
CA PRO A 78 -15.08 -24.82 -8.33
C PRO A 78 -13.95 -24.07 -9.03
N ASP A 79 -13.55 -22.91 -8.47
CA ASP A 79 -12.72 -21.93 -9.16
C ASP A 79 -11.23 -22.04 -8.82
N ARG A 80 -10.87 -22.54 -7.63
CA ARG A 80 -9.47 -22.52 -7.12
C ARG A 80 -8.97 -23.83 -6.53
N GLY A 81 -9.71 -24.93 -6.65
CA GLY A 81 -9.30 -26.18 -5.98
C GLY A 81 -9.64 -26.09 -4.49
N TRP A 82 -8.76 -26.55 -3.62
CA TRP A 82 -9.05 -26.61 -2.17
C TRP A 82 -8.85 -25.27 -1.48
N ALA A 83 -9.71 -24.95 -0.52
CA ALA A 83 -9.62 -23.71 0.26
C ALA A 83 -10.02 -23.97 1.71
N LEU A 84 -9.43 -23.19 2.62
CA LEU A 84 -9.92 -23.11 3.99
C LEU A 84 -11.27 -22.38 3.98
N HIS A 85 -12.32 -23.04 4.42
CA HIS A 85 -13.63 -22.47 4.67
C HIS A 85 -13.83 -22.22 6.17
N VAL A 86 -14.26 -20.99 6.49
CA VAL A 86 -14.62 -20.59 7.84
C VAL A 86 -16.07 -20.10 7.81
N SER A 87 -16.91 -20.71 8.65
CA SER A 87 -18.34 -20.44 8.69
C SER A 87 -18.80 -20.10 10.10
N ILE A 88 -19.64 -19.07 10.20
CA ILE A 88 -20.41 -18.75 11.40
C ILE A 88 -21.87 -18.61 10.99
N PRO A 89 -22.82 -19.35 11.60
CA PRO A 89 -24.22 -19.29 11.25
C PRO A 89 -24.78 -17.87 11.23
N SER A 90 -25.59 -17.58 10.20
CA SER A 90 -26.23 -16.27 10.03
C SER A 90 -27.04 -15.87 11.27
N GLY A 91 -27.00 -14.57 11.62
CA GLY A 91 -27.71 -14.03 12.76
C GLY A 91 -27.09 -14.33 14.13
N SER A 92 -25.95 -15.04 14.17
CA SER A 92 -25.19 -15.31 15.40
C SER A 92 -23.72 -14.86 15.29
N PRO A 93 -23.42 -13.55 15.25
CA PRO A 93 -22.05 -13.05 15.16
C PRO A 93 -21.14 -13.59 16.26
N GLN A 94 -20.00 -14.17 15.88
CA GLN A 94 -19.06 -14.83 16.79
C GLN A 94 -17.62 -14.70 16.29
N HIS A 95 -16.70 -15.42 16.91
CA HIS A 95 -15.31 -15.54 16.50
C HIS A 95 -15.03 -16.98 16.07
N ARG A 96 -14.43 -17.15 14.90
CA ARG A 96 -13.99 -18.46 14.39
C ARG A 96 -12.70 -18.24 13.63
N ASN A 97 -11.60 -18.83 14.07
CA ASN A 97 -10.33 -18.65 13.41
C ASN A 97 -9.44 -19.88 13.54
N ILE A 98 -8.40 -19.88 12.71
CA ILE A 98 -7.28 -20.80 12.78
C ILE A 98 -6.01 -19.96 12.79
N ARG A 99 -4.99 -20.43 13.52
CA ARG A 99 -3.69 -19.75 13.57
C ARG A 99 -2.55 -20.67 13.19
N PHE A 100 -1.51 -20.10 12.59
CA PHE A 100 -0.27 -20.78 12.28
C PHE A 100 0.89 -20.05 12.98
N ALA A 101 1.69 -20.79 13.74
CA ALA A 101 2.85 -20.23 14.44
C ALA A 101 4.01 -20.03 13.46
N ILE A 102 4.48 -18.79 13.33
CA ILE A 102 5.65 -18.47 12.52
C ILE A 102 6.86 -18.44 13.46
N PRO A 103 7.92 -19.25 13.22
CA PRO A 103 9.09 -19.25 14.08
C PRO A 103 9.72 -17.86 14.17
N ALA A 104 9.74 -17.28 15.39
CA ALA A 104 10.17 -15.91 15.62
C ALA A 104 11.58 -15.64 15.08
N ASP A 105 12.50 -16.61 15.25
CA ASP A 105 13.89 -16.47 14.79
C ASP A 105 14.05 -16.46 13.27
N ARG A 106 13.04 -16.94 12.52
CA ARG A 106 13.03 -16.82 11.05
C ARG A 106 12.59 -15.44 10.56
N VAL A 107 11.91 -14.67 11.40
CA VAL A 107 11.25 -13.41 11.00
C VAL A 107 11.69 -12.18 11.78
N ARG A 108 12.48 -12.34 12.84
CA ARG A 108 13.02 -11.27 13.67
C ARG A 108 13.68 -10.17 12.84
N GLY A 109 13.24 -8.93 13.01
CA GLY A 109 13.79 -7.76 12.30
C GLY A 109 13.45 -7.67 10.81
N LYS A 110 12.70 -8.64 10.25
CA LYS A 110 12.32 -8.65 8.84
C LYS A 110 11.10 -7.76 8.59
N ARG A 111 10.84 -7.49 7.31
CA ARG A 111 9.57 -6.91 6.85
C ARG A 111 8.85 -7.96 6.03
N LEU A 112 7.66 -8.34 6.48
CA LEU A 112 6.87 -9.38 5.85
C LEU A 112 5.80 -8.78 4.96
N ARG A 113 5.61 -9.37 3.79
CA ARG A 113 4.38 -9.24 3.00
C ARG A 113 3.53 -10.47 3.23
N VAL A 114 2.32 -10.25 3.72
CA VAL A 114 1.32 -11.30 3.89
C VAL A 114 0.25 -11.10 2.85
N SER A 115 -0.17 -12.17 2.19
CA SER A 115 -1.24 -12.10 1.21
C SER A 115 -2.01 -13.41 1.07
N ALA A 116 -3.30 -13.32 0.76
CA ALA A 116 -4.21 -14.46 0.57
C ALA A 116 -5.26 -14.11 -0.49
N ASN A 117 -5.72 -15.11 -1.26
CA ASN A 117 -6.95 -14.99 -2.04
C ASN A 117 -8.13 -15.25 -1.11
N ILE A 118 -9.12 -14.37 -1.13
CA ILE A 118 -10.25 -14.39 -0.20
C ILE A 118 -11.56 -14.23 -0.98
N LYS A 119 -12.54 -15.07 -0.64
CA LYS A 119 -13.93 -15.00 -1.12
C LYS A 119 -14.84 -14.95 0.10
N ALA A 120 -15.95 -14.22 0.01
CA ALA A 120 -16.90 -14.08 1.13
C ALA A 120 -18.34 -14.14 0.65
N LYS A 121 -19.20 -14.68 1.51
CA LYS A 121 -20.64 -14.79 1.27
C LYS A 121 -21.40 -14.58 2.58
N GLY A 122 -22.38 -13.68 2.55
CA GLY A 122 -23.27 -13.38 3.66
C GLY A 122 -22.56 -12.85 4.90
N VAL A 123 -21.37 -12.24 4.76
CA VAL A 123 -20.63 -11.74 5.93
C VAL A 123 -21.36 -10.53 6.50
N SER A 124 -21.75 -10.56 7.78
CA SER A 124 -22.46 -9.43 8.40
C SER A 124 -21.56 -8.20 8.51
N GLU A 125 -22.15 -7.00 8.56
CA GLU A 125 -21.39 -5.76 8.74
C GLU A 125 -20.57 -5.79 10.04
N PRO A 126 -19.25 -5.54 10.00
CA PRO A 126 -18.41 -5.58 11.20
C PRO A 126 -18.70 -4.38 12.12
N PRO A 127 -18.82 -4.58 13.44
CA PRO A 127 -19.15 -3.51 14.39
C PRO A 127 -18.00 -2.51 14.64
N ARG A 128 -16.79 -2.87 14.21
CA ARG A 128 -15.59 -2.01 14.19
C ARG A 128 -14.81 -2.27 12.90
N PRO A 129 -14.04 -1.30 12.40
CA PRO A 129 -13.23 -1.49 11.19
C PRO A 129 -12.21 -2.64 11.28
N TRP A 130 -11.78 -3.01 12.49
CA TRP A 130 -10.83 -4.11 12.70
C TRP A 130 -11.49 -5.48 12.86
N ASN A 131 -12.81 -5.57 13.03
CA ASN A 131 -13.56 -6.84 13.05
C ASN A 131 -13.81 -7.35 11.62
N GLY A 132 -14.54 -8.46 11.48
CA GLY A 132 -14.89 -9.04 10.18
C GLY A 132 -13.95 -10.15 9.77
N ILE A 133 -13.64 -10.21 8.47
CA ILE A 133 -12.75 -11.21 7.90
C ILE A 133 -11.31 -10.96 8.34
N LYS A 134 -10.66 -12.00 8.85
CA LYS A 134 -9.28 -11.98 9.35
C LYS A 134 -8.35 -12.62 8.34
N CYS A 135 -7.40 -11.82 7.87
CA CYS A 135 -6.11 -12.24 7.35
C CYS A 135 -5.09 -11.28 7.97
N MET A 136 -4.51 -11.71 9.09
CA MET A 136 -3.78 -10.82 9.99
C MET A 136 -2.57 -11.51 10.60
N LEU A 137 -1.60 -10.71 11.07
CA LEU A 137 -0.60 -11.22 12.01
C LEU A 137 -0.95 -10.79 13.44
N GLN A 138 -0.64 -11.65 14.40
CA GLN A 138 -0.42 -11.28 15.79
C GLN A 138 1.09 -11.26 16.02
N ILE A 139 1.65 -10.11 16.39
CA ILE A 139 3.08 -9.94 16.66
C ILE A 139 3.23 -9.55 18.12
N VAL A 140 3.80 -10.44 18.93
CA VAL A 140 4.05 -10.21 20.36
C VAL A 140 5.52 -9.84 20.55
N ALA A 141 5.78 -8.63 21.04
CA ALA A 141 7.10 -8.15 21.43
C ALA A 141 7.10 -7.70 22.90
N SER A 142 8.25 -7.27 23.43
CA SER A 142 8.42 -7.09 24.89
C SER A 142 7.54 -5.99 25.52
N GLY A 143 7.02 -5.06 24.71
CA GLY A 143 6.21 -3.93 25.19
C GLY A 143 4.85 -3.75 24.52
N GLU A 144 4.57 -4.43 23.41
CA GLU A 144 3.33 -4.26 22.64
C GLU A 144 2.98 -5.54 21.88
N THR A 145 1.68 -5.78 21.71
CA THR A 145 1.18 -6.72 20.70
C THR A 145 0.57 -5.95 19.52
N GLN A 146 1.07 -6.21 18.32
CA GLN A 146 0.61 -5.58 17.09
C GLN A 146 -0.25 -6.54 16.28
N TRP A 147 -1.23 -5.98 15.58
CA TRP A 147 -2.25 -6.73 14.84
C TRP A 147 -2.40 -6.24 13.39
N PRO A 148 -1.31 -6.19 12.59
CA PRO A 148 -1.38 -5.68 11.24
C PRO A 148 -2.27 -6.58 10.37
N GLN A 149 -3.16 -5.94 9.62
CA GLN A 149 -4.08 -6.57 8.69
C GLN A 149 -4.53 -5.58 7.62
N GLN A 150 -5.12 -6.09 6.54
CA GLN A 150 -5.98 -5.30 5.67
C GLN A 150 -7.42 -5.44 6.15
N ASN A 151 -8.09 -4.33 6.45
CA ASN A 151 -9.51 -4.36 6.79
C ASN A 151 -10.32 -4.71 5.53
N LEU A 152 -11.21 -5.70 5.64
CA LEU A 152 -12.04 -6.17 4.53
C LEU A 152 -13.51 -5.84 4.84
N PRO A 153 -14.29 -5.37 3.86
CA PRO A 153 -15.73 -5.14 4.03
C PRO A 153 -16.47 -6.44 4.37
N GLY A 154 -17.63 -6.27 5.02
CA GLY A 154 -18.67 -7.30 5.06
C GLY A 154 -19.36 -7.47 3.70
N GLY A 155 -20.35 -8.36 3.65
CA GLY A 155 -21.14 -8.70 2.48
C GLY A 155 -20.52 -9.81 1.63
N ASP A 156 -20.86 -9.77 0.34
CA ASP A 156 -20.48 -10.78 -0.64
C ASP A 156 -19.40 -10.22 -1.56
N PHE A 157 -18.38 -11.01 -1.83
CA PHE A 157 -17.43 -10.72 -2.89
C PHE A 157 -16.77 -12.02 -3.38
N ASP A 158 -16.52 -12.07 -4.68
CA ASP A 158 -15.78 -13.18 -5.28
C ASP A 158 -14.28 -13.06 -5.00
N TRP A 159 -13.52 -14.10 -5.36
CA TRP A 159 -12.09 -14.20 -5.11
C TRP A 159 -11.33 -12.92 -5.44
N ARG A 160 -10.71 -12.33 -4.41
CA ARG A 160 -9.80 -11.19 -4.55
C ARG A 160 -8.57 -11.36 -3.69
N ARG A 161 -7.47 -10.75 -4.11
CA ARG A 161 -6.22 -10.76 -3.36
C ARG A 161 -6.28 -9.72 -2.24
N ALA A 162 -6.12 -10.16 -0.99
CA ALA A 162 -5.81 -9.30 0.14
C ALA A 162 -4.29 -9.31 0.40
N MET A 163 -3.73 -8.15 0.78
CA MET A 163 -2.30 -7.99 1.02
C MET A 163 -2.04 -6.87 2.03
N PHE A 164 -1.09 -7.10 2.93
CA PHE A 164 -0.55 -6.06 3.80
C PHE A 164 0.94 -6.29 4.09
N LEU A 165 1.60 -5.24 4.61
CA LEU A 165 2.99 -5.29 5.04
C LEU A 165 3.07 -5.16 6.56
N ALA A 166 3.94 -5.94 7.18
CA ALA A 166 4.20 -5.89 8.62
C ALA A 166 5.71 -5.79 8.88
N ALA A 167 6.10 -4.85 9.75
CA ALA A 167 7.47 -4.80 10.27
C ALA A 167 7.54 -5.68 11.52
N ILE A 168 8.50 -6.60 11.58
CA ILE A 168 8.67 -7.48 12.73
C ILE A 168 9.75 -6.89 13.64
N PRO A 169 9.43 -6.59 14.92
CA PRO A 169 10.41 -6.08 15.87
C PRO A 169 11.62 -7.01 16.05
N ALA A 170 12.77 -6.43 16.38
CA ALA A 170 13.98 -7.21 16.66
C ALA A 170 13.87 -8.02 17.96
N ASP A 171 13.01 -7.61 18.90
CA ASP A 171 12.73 -8.28 20.17
C ASP A 171 11.45 -9.12 20.12
N VAL A 172 10.98 -9.50 18.93
CA VAL A 172 9.79 -10.33 18.77
C VAL A 172 9.91 -11.65 19.54
N GLN A 173 8.84 -12.03 20.23
CA GLN A 173 8.75 -13.25 21.03
C GLN A 173 7.89 -14.29 20.32
N GLN A 174 6.77 -13.87 19.74
CA GLN A 174 5.83 -14.75 19.03
C GLN A 174 5.23 -14.05 17.82
N VAL A 175 5.02 -14.81 16.74
CA VAL A 175 4.28 -14.36 15.57
C VAL A 175 3.29 -15.43 15.16
N PHE A 176 2.03 -15.05 14.99
CA PHE A 176 0.99 -15.93 14.46
C PHE A 176 0.35 -15.31 13.22
N LEU A 177 0.21 -16.10 12.16
CA LEU A 177 -0.78 -15.81 11.12
C LEU A 177 -2.15 -16.26 11.64
N ILE A 178 -3.18 -15.42 11.49
CA ILE A 178 -4.56 -15.75 11.88
C ILE A 178 -5.48 -15.54 10.68
N LEU A 179 -6.26 -16.57 10.36
CA LEU A 179 -7.29 -16.58 9.33
C LEU A 179 -8.66 -16.86 9.94
N GLY A 180 -9.71 -16.16 9.51
CA GLY A 180 -11.09 -16.47 9.93
C GLY A 180 -12.05 -15.29 9.99
N LEU A 181 -12.95 -15.32 10.96
CA LEU A 181 -14.02 -14.35 11.19
C LEU A 181 -14.00 -13.86 12.64
N GLU A 182 -14.23 -12.57 12.86
CA GLU A 182 -14.26 -11.94 14.17
C GLU A 182 -15.48 -11.03 14.33
N ASN A 183 -16.34 -11.35 15.29
CA ASN A 183 -17.55 -10.62 15.63
C ASN A 183 -18.48 -10.37 14.44
N VAL A 184 -18.59 -11.37 13.56
CA VAL A 184 -19.47 -11.39 12.38
C VAL A 184 -20.05 -12.79 12.19
N SER A 185 -21.12 -12.91 11.40
CA SER A 185 -21.60 -14.17 10.83
C SER A 185 -21.27 -14.25 9.34
N GLY A 186 -21.45 -15.41 8.72
CA GLY A 186 -21.28 -15.63 7.28
C GLY A 186 -20.19 -16.65 6.97
N ASP A 187 -19.82 -16.71 5.70
CA ASP A 187 -18.85 -17.64 5.16
C ASP A 187 -17.68 -16.91 4.50
N VAL A 188 -16.47 -17.39 4.74
CA VAL A 188 -15.26 -16.91 4.07
C VAL A 188 -14.37 -18.07 3.67
N TRP A 189 -13.76 -17.94 2.50
CA TRP A 189 -12.78 -18.88 1.97
C TRP A 189 -11.43 -18.22 1.81
N PHE A 190 -10.36 -18.94 2.15
CA PHE A 190 -8.98 -18.51 2.00
C PHE A 190 -8.19 -19.53 1.19
N ASP A 191 -7.36 -19.00 0.28
CA ASP A 191 -6.49 -19.79 -0.58
C ASP A 191 -5.21 -19.00 -0.93
N ASP A 192 -4.17 -19.68 -1.43
CA ASP A 192 -2.88 -19.11 -1.84
C ASP A 192 -2.27 -18.19 -0.77
N VAL A 193 -2.26 -18.63 0.48
CA VAL A 193 -1.72 -17.86 1.60
C VAL A 193 -0.20 -17.82 1.46
N THR A 194 0.37 -16.62 1.43
CA THR A 194 1.81 -16.42 1.23
C THR A 194 2.36 -15.42 2.24
N ILE A 195 3.52 -15.74 2.81
CA ILE A 195 4.32 -14.83 3.63
C ILE A 195 5.71 -14.73 3.00
N GLU A 196 6.08 -13.52 2.62
CA GLU A 196 7.35 -13.23 1.96
C GLU A 196 8.17 -12.26 2.81
N ASP A 197 9.47 -12.51 2.94
CA ASP A 197 10.42 -11.51 3.39
C ASP A 197 10.72 -10.57 2.22
N VAL A 198 10.26 -9.32 2.33
CA VAL A 198 10.53 -8.28 1.33
C VAL A 198 11.81 -7.49 1.60
N GLY A 199 12.59 -7.95 2.59
CA GLY A 199 13.79 -7.32 3.07
C GLY A 199 13.53 -6.01 3.82
N THR A 200 14.57 -5.49 4.46
CA THR A 200 14.59 -4.09 4.86
C THR A 200 14.66 -3.23 3.61
N ARG A 201 13.86 -2.16 3.50
CA ARG A 201 14.01 -1.16 2.42
C ARG A 201 15.46 -0.72 2.43
N GLN A 202 16.25 -1.20 1.47
CA GLN A 202 17.59 -0.71 1.25
C GLN A 202 17.39 0.75 0.85
N LYS A 203 17.82 1.67 1.72
CA LYS A 203 18.02 3.04 1.28
C LYS A 203 19.04 2.87 0.15
N PRO A 204 18.72 3.27 -1.11
CA PRO A 204 19.77 3.29 -2.12
C PRO A 204 20.93 4.05 -1.47
N PRO A 205 22.17 3.54 -1.58
CA PRO A 205 23.32 4.24 -1.02
C PRO A 205 23.11 5.69 -1.39
N SER A 206 23.02 6.57 -0.39
CA SER A 206 22.96 7.99 -0.72
C SER A 206 24.13 8.20 -1.67
N LEU A 207 23.91 8.92 -2.76
CA LEU A 207 25.01 9.52 -3.49
C LEU A 207 25.63 10.50 -2.49
N GLU A 208 26.40 9.98 -1.55
CA GLU A 208 27.10 10.73 -0.54
C GLU A 208 27.95 11.70 -1.34
N ASN A 209 27.79 12.99 -1.02
CA ASN A 209 28.48 14.12 -1.65
C ASN A 209 27.91 14.64 -2.98
N GLN A 210 26.75 14.20 -3.46
CA GLN A 210 26.05 14.96 -4.50
C GLN A 210 25.12 16.02 -3.91
N PRO A 211 25.14 17.27 -4.41
CA PRO A 211 24.15 18.26 -4.02
C PRO A 211 22.76 17.71 -4.34
N VAL A 212 21.90 17.60 -3.32
CA VAL A 212 20.49 17.23 -3.54
C VAL A 212 19.91 18.20 -4.56
N PHE A 213 19.34 17.68 -5.64
CA PHE A 213 18.63 18.53 -6.59
C PHE A 213 17.46 19.21 -5.87
N LYS A 214 17.60 20.51 -5.59
CA LYS A 214 16.59 21.31 -4.91
C LYS A 214 15.50 21.83 -5.87
N GLY A 215 15.75 21.78 -7.18
CA GLY A 215 14.92 22.46 -8.19
C GLY A 215 15.02 23.99 -8.15
N HIS A 216 15.90 24.56 -7.32
CA HIS A 216 16.08 26.01 -7.16
C HIS A 216 17.48 26.38 -6.65
N ASN A 217 17.89 27.63 -6.88
CA ASN A 217 19.19 28.17 -6.46
C ASN A 217 19.18 28.81 -5.06
N LEU A 218 18.04 28.79 -4.36
CA LEU A 218 17.93 29.34 -3.01
C LEU A 218 18.84 28.58 -2.01
N PRO A 219 19.32 29.23 -0.94
CA PRO A 219 19.98 28.56 0.17
C PRO A 219 19.14 27.41 0.74
N ARG A 220 19.74 26.56 1.58
CA ARG A 220 18.99 25.47 2.23
C ARG A 220 17.79 26.07 2.97
N LEU A 221 16.59 25.60 2.62
CA LEU A 221 15.36 25.98 3.30
C LEU A 221 15.26 25.21 4.60
N ARG A 222 15.18 25.95 5.71
CA ARG A 222 15.04 25.46 7.07
C ARG A 222 13.75 26.04 7.60
N GLY A 223 12.77 25.17 7.79
CA GLY A 223 11.41 25.62 8.02
C GLY A 223 10.53 24.57 8.66
N ALA A 224 9.29 24.98 8.93
CA ALA A 224 8.26 24.16 9.51
C ALA A 224 6.92 24.40 8.80
N MET A 225 6.02 23.43 8.93
CA MET A 225 4.60 23.67 8.70
C MET A 225 4.04 24.35 9.94
N ILE A 226 3.50 25.56 9.77
CA ILE A 226 3.05 26.40 10.87
C ILE A 226 1.57 26.18 11.16
N GLY A 227 1.15 26.33 12.42
CA GLY A 227 -0.25 26.20 12.80
C GLY A 227 -1.12 27.30 12.18
N PRO A 228 -2.44 27.05 11.98
CA PRO A 228 -3.34 28.02 11.36
C PRO A 228 -3.66 29.23 12.25
N LYS A 229 -3.06 29.36 13.44
CA LYS A 229 -3.27 30.48 14.37
C LYS A 229 -1.98 31.24 14.68
N VAL A 230 -0.97 31.12 13.82
CA VAL A 230 0.28 31.87 13.94
C VAL A 230 0.02 33.38 14.02
N THR A 231 0.76 34.05 14.89
CA THR A 231 0.77 35.51 15.06
C THR A 231 1.96 36.14 14.36
N ASN A 232 2.01 37.47 14.29
CA ASN A 232 3.14 38.18 13.71
C ASN A 232 4.41 38.00 14.56
N GLU A 233 4.24 37.98 15.88
CA GLU A 233 5.30 37.76 16.86
C GLU A 233 5.93 36.38 16.68
N ASP A 234 5.11 35.33 16.49
CA ASP A 234 5.58 33.97 16.23
C ASP A 234 6.45 33.92 14.95
N LEU A 235 6.02 34.61 13.87
CA LEU A 235 6.75 34.66 12.61
C LEU A 235 8.10 35.38 12.77
N LEU A 236 8.10 36.50 13.49
CA LEU A 236 9.32 37.25 13.77
C LEU A 236 10.28 36.44 14.63
N GLU A 237 9.81 35.80 15.69
CA GLU A 237 10.64 34.94 16.53
C GLU A 237 11.23 33.77 15.73
N PHE A 238 10.41 33.10 14.93
CA PHE A 238 10.85 31.96 14.12
C PHE A 238 11.94 32.35 13.11
N GLY A 239 11.79 33.50 12.44
CA GLY A 239 12.77 33.97 11.47
C GLY A 239 14.00 34.60 12.10
N GLN A 240 13.82 35.44 13.10
CA GLN A 240 14.88 36.29 13.65
C GLN A 240 15.61 35.65 14.82
N THR A 241 14.93 34.88 15.67
CA THR A 241 15.55 34.19 16.82
C THR A 241 16.02 32.81 16.39
N TRP A 242 15.15 32.00 15.79
CA TRP A 242 15.47 30.61 15.43
C TRP A 242 16.21 30.50 14.10
N LYS A 243 16.33 31.61 13.35
CA LYS A 243 17.02 31.68 12.05
C LYS A 243 16.46 30.73 10.98
N ALA A 244 15.16 30.43 11.08
CA ALA A 244 14.42 29.76 10.02
C ALA A 244 14.23 30.72 8.83
N ASN A 245 14.12 30.18 7.62
CA ASN A 245 13.99 30.98 6.39
C ASN A 245 12.86 30.48 5.48
N HIS A 246 12.03 29.55 5.97
CA HIS A 246 10.95 28.95 5.19
C HIS A 246 9.79 28.51 6.08
N ILE A 247 8.57 28.65 5.60
CA ILE A 247 7.37 28.09 6.22
C ILE A 247 6.46 27.45 5.16
N ARG A 248 5.68 26.44 5.58
CA ARG A 248 4.50 25.98 4.84
C ARG A 248 3.25 26.59 5.45
N TRP A 249 2.60 27.47 4.69
CA TRP A 249 1.39 28.17 5.09
C TRP A 249 0.17 27.32 4.76
N GLN A 250 -0.54 26.89 5.80
CA GLN A 250 -1.68 25.99 5.65
C GLN A 250 -2.94 26.75 5.26
N LEU A 251 -3.46 26.47 4.05
CA LEU A 251 -4.84 26.79 3.68
C LEU A 251 -5.73 25.62 4.13
N ILE A 252 -6.21 25.70 5.36
CA ILE A 252 -7.03 24.67 6.01
C ILE A 252 -8.35 25.25 6.53
N TRP A 253 -9.47 24.63 6.15
CA TRP A 253 -10.81 25.05 6.56
C TRP A 253 -11.33 24.15 7.68
N GLY A 254 -11.27 24.62 8.93
CA GLY A 254 -11.95 23.96 10.05
C GLY A 254 -11.38 22.61 10.51
N GLY A 255 -10.37 22.04 9.83
CA GLY A 255 -9.64 20.85 10.27
C GLY A 255 -9.28 19.87 9.16
N PHE A 256 -8.75 18.72 9.57
CA PHE A 256 -8.40 17.57 8.73
C PHE A 256 -8.74 16.27 9.48
N PRO A 257 -9.21 15.19 8.81
CA PRO A 257 -9.44 15.07 7.36
C PRO A 257 -10.77 15.66 6.88
N ARG A 258 -11.69 16.00 7.79
CA ARG A 258 -13.01 16.57 7.48
C ARG A 258 -12.97 18.08 7.56
N SER A 259 -13.74 18.72 6.68
CA SER A 259 -13.84 20.18 6.57
C SER A 259 -15.23 20.59 6.09
N PRO A 260 -15.61 21.88 6.22
CA PRO A 260 -16.84 22.39 5.61
C PRO A 260 -16.91 22.16 4.10
N ALA A 261 -15.77 22.06 3.40
CA ALA A 261 -15.69 21.78 1.97
C ALA A 261 -16.35 20.45 1.55
N ASP A 262 -16.57 19.51 2.48
CA ASP A 262 -17.25 18.24 2.21
C ASP A 262 -18.74 18.39 1.88
N GLN A 263 -19.33 19.53 2.27
CA GLN A 263 -20.78 19.78 2.24
C GLN A 263 -21.16 21.03 1.45
N VAL A 264 -20.27 22.02 1.32
CA VAL A 264 -20.58 23.29 0.66
C VAL A 264 -20.37 23.25 -0.85
N GLY A 265 -20.96 24.23 -1.55
CA GLY A 265 -20.78 24.42 -2.98
C GLY A 265 -19.50 25.17 -3.36
N VAL A 266 -19.30 25.33 -4.66
CA VAL A 266 -18.14 26.03 -5.26
C VAL A 266 -18.07 27.49 -4.80
N LYS A 267 -19.22 28.16 -4.62
CA LYS A 267 -19.29 29.57 -4.26
C LYS A 267 -18.74 29.79 -2.85
N GLU A 268 -19.20 29.00 -1.89
CA GLU A 268 -18.77 29.07 -0.49
C GLU A 268 -17.29 28.68 -0.35
N TYR A 269 -16.84 27.66 -1.09
CA TYR A 269 -15.43 27.29 -1.13
C TYR A 269 -14.55 28.43 -1.65
N ARG A 270 -14.96 29.11 -2.74
CA ARG A 270 -14.24 30.28 -3.25
C ARG A 270 -14.20 31.41 -2.23
N GLN A 271 -15.32 31.73 -1.59
CA GLN A 271 -15.35 32.77 -0.55
C GLN A 271 -14.39 32.45 0.61
N TRP A 272 -14.34 31.21 1.05
CA TRP A 272 -13.37 30.78 2.05
C TRP A 272 -11.92 30.91 1.54
N LEU A 273 -11.63 30.43 0.33
CA LEU A 273 -10.29 30.48 -0.24
C LEU A 273 -9.79 31.92 -0.37
N GLU A 274 -10.62 32.83 -0.85
CA GLU A 274 -10.31 34.27 -0.91
C GLU A 274 -9.98 34.82 0.48
N SER A 275 -10.77 34.47 1.51
CA SER A 275 -10.49 34.90 2.89
C SER A 275 -9.17 34.34 3.44
N ALA A 276 -8.82 33.10 3.07
CA ALA A 276 -7.58 32.45 3.50
C ALA A 276 -6.35 33.04 2.80
N LEU A 277 -6.50 33.43 1.52
CA LEU A 277 -5.46 34.13 0.76
C LEU A 277 -5.28 35.57 1.23
N ALA A 278 -6.36 36.29 1.54
CA ALA A 278 -6.28 37.64 2.10
C ALA A 278 -5.49 37.67 3.42
N ARG A 279 -5.71 36.68 4.28
CA ARG A 279 -4.92 36.53 5.51
C ARG A 279 -3.43 36.25 5.22
N LEU A 280 -3.13 35.46 4.20
CA LEU A 280 -1.74 35.25 3.78
C LEU A 280 -1.12 36.58 3.32
N ASP A 281 -1.84 37.36 2.51
CA ASP A 281 -1.39 38.66 2.02
C ASP A 281 -1.06 39.62 3.16
N GLU A 282 -1.86 39.64 4.23
CA GLU A 282 -1.61 40.40 5.45
C GLU A 282 -0.33 39.95 6.18
N ALA A 283 0.00 38.67 6.16
CA ALA A 283 1.16 38.09 6.84
C ALA A 283 2.47 38.18 6.02
N LEU A 284 2.39 38.31 4.69
CA LEU A 284 3.56 38.36 3.80
C LEU A 284 4.56 39.49 4.15
N PRO A 285 4.14 40.72 4.51
CA PRO A 285 5.07 41.76 4.98
C PRO A 285 5.89 41.34 6.20
N VAL A 286 5.28 40.66 7.17
CA VAL A 286 5.95 40.17 8.38
C VAL A 286 6.89 39.01 8.04
N CYS A 287 6.47 38.09 7.18
CA CYS A 287 7.36 37.04 6.67
C CYS A 287 8.60 37.63 6.00
N ARG A 288 8.44 38.70 5.20
CA ARG A 288 9.56 39.42 4.58
C ARG A 288 10.48 40.05 5.62
N GLN A 289 9.93 40.68 6.65
CA GLN A 289 10.71 41.25 7.77
C GLN A 289 11.45 40.17 8.57
N ALA A 290 10.85 38.99 8.72
CA ALA A 290 11.45 37.84 9.39
C ALA A 290 12.50 37.12 8.53
N GLY A 291 12.63 37.44 7.24
CA GLY A 291 13.51 36.73 6.31
C GLY A 291 13.00 35.33 5.93
N ILE A 292 11.68 35.14 5.98
CA ILE A 292 11.00 33.86 5.75
C ILE A 292 10.37 33.86 4.36
N MET A 293 10.63 32.80 3.59
CA MET A 293 9.87 32.48 2.38
C MET A 293 8.66 31.60 2.70
N VAL A 294 7.60 31.74 1.92
CA VAL A 294 6.34 31.01 2.13
C VAL A 294 6.10 30.02 0.99
N THR A 295 5.81 28.77 1.33
CA THR A 295 5.16 27.82 0.42
C THR A 295 3.70 27.69 0.81
N VAL A 296 2.80 27.90 -0.14
CA VAL A 296 1.36 27.74 0.06
C VAL A 296 1.02 26.25 0.02
N ASP A 297 0.31 25.78 1.05
CA ASP A 297 -0.05 24.38 1.23
C ASP A 297 -1.56 24.22 1.37
N LEU A 298 -2.21 23.72 0.32
CA LEU A 298 -3.66 23.58 0.26
C LEU A 298 -4.12 22.26 0.89
N HIS A 299 -4.47 22.30 2.17
CA HIS A 299 -4.91 21.13 2.94
C HIS A 299 -6.40 20.80 2.76
N THR A 300 -7.21 21.81 2.40
CA THR A 300 -8.63 21.62 2.08
C THR A 300 -8.82 21.75 0.58
N PRO A 301 -8.79 20.66 -0.19
CA PRO A 301 -8.96 20.70 -1.64
C PRO A 301 -10.39 21.07 -2.05
N PRO A 302 -10.61 21.63 -3.25
CA PRO A 302 -11.94 21.81 -3.82
C PRO A 302 -12.73 20.50 -3.87
N GLY A 303 -14.03 20.59 -3.56
CA GLY A 303 -14.93 19.43 -3.50
C GLY A 303 -14.83 18.60 -2.21
N GLY A 304 -13.85 18.87 -1.35
CA GLY A 304 -13.68 18.19 -0.08
C GLY A 304 -13.50 16.67 -0.23
N ARG A 305 -13.98 15.92 0.76
CA ARG A 305 -13.92 14.46 0.80
C ARG A 305 -15.28 13.79 0.75
N ASN A 306 -15.33 12.57 0.23
CA ASN A 306 -16.53 11.73 0.23
C ASN A 306 -16.74 11.04 1.61
N ARG A 307 -17.71 10.12 1.73
CA ARG A 307 -17.98 9.40 3.00
C ARG A 307 -16.85 8.43 3.39
N ALA A 308 -16.15 7.87 2.41
CA ALA A 308 -14.97 7.02 2.60
C ALA A 308 -13.70 7.84 2.91
N SER A 309 -13.80 9.16 3.06
CA SER A 309 -12.68 10.08 3.24
C SER A 309 -11.73 10.13 2.05
N GLU A 310 -12.17 9.80 0.84
CA GLU A 310 -11.41 9.98 -0.39
C GLU A 310 -11.56 11.42 -0.89
N CYS A 311 -10.54 11.96 -1.57
CA CYS A 311 -10.53 13.34 -2.06
C CYS A 311 -11.25 13.40 -3.41
N ARG A 312 -12.36 14.15 -3.48
CA ARG A 312 -13.22 14.21 -4.68
C ARG A 312 -12.54 14.86 -5.89
N MET A 313 -11.39 15.53 -5.71
CA MET A 313 -10.60 16.09 -6.81
C MET A 313 -10.02 15.00 -7.73
N PHE A 314 -9.79 13.79 -7.21
CA PHE A 314 -9.12 12.70 -7.94
C PHE A 314 -10.08 11.59 -8.38
N GLU A 315 -11.39 11.82 -8.23
CA GLU A 315 -12.48 10.99 -8.75
C GLU A 315 -12.94 11.56 -10.09
#